data_AF-A0A1B9IIJ4-F1
#
_entry.id   AF-A0A1B9IIJ4-F1
#
_cell.length_a   1.000
_cell.length_b   1.000
_cell.length_c   1.000
_cell.angle_alpha   90.00
_cell.angle_beta   90.00
_cell.angle_gamma   90.00
#
_symmetry.space_group_name_H-M   'P 1'
#
loop_
_entity.id
_entity.type
_entity.pdbx_description
1 polymer ?
#
loop_
_entity_poly.entity_id
_entity_poly.type
_entity_poly.pdbx_seq_one_letter_code
_entity_poly.pdbx_strand_id
1 'polypeptide(L)'
;MAFGRNRGTTTTTTTTGTGTRIRRRSPLILGLAAFAVLIATLFFWLSAFSVPFIDSIHYVHTRENDVKFGNFGWCAGAPLNGLVAGQACHQHVGYNFRPWIPGGKSATGALILVALTAGFGSLAFLSLLHSIINIASGAASFGLTLFTTLLATISFFLVTIIFGTAHRRFNNDNLDAHYGAAFVLVILGWLIYLFVAIPLVFLGWFKQRRQHTTTAHIRGDTNHTTNVTIRA
;
A
#
# COMPACT_ATOMS: atom_id res chain seq x y z
N MET A 1 -25.62 -30.96 78.19
CA MET A 1 -24.38 -30.65 77.45
C MET A 1 -24.67 -30.81 75.97
N ALA A 2 -24.73 -29.70 75.22
CA ALA A 2 -25.01 -29.70 73.78
C ALA A 2 -23.75 -29.22 73.05
N PHE A 3 -23.20 -30.07 72.17
CA PHE A 3 -21.98 -29.81 71.41
C PHE A 3 -22.35 -29.16 70.07
N GLY A 4 -22.08 -27.87 69.93
CA GLY A 4 -22.30 -27.10 68.69
C GLY A 4 -21.23 -27.43 67.64
N ARG A 5 -21.66 -27.94 66.49
CA ARG A 5 -20.80 -28.29 65.35
C ARG A 5 -20.65 -27.08 64.43
N ASN A 6 -19.52 -26.38 64.53
CA ASN A 6 -19.14 -25.30 63.62
C ASN A 6 -18.98 -25.84 62.19
N ARG A 7 -19.84 -25.40 61.26
CA ARG A 7 -19.66 -25.63 59.82
C ARG A 7 -18.69 -24.57 59.31
N GLY A 8 -17.46 -24.97 59.04
CA GLY A 8 -16.49 -24.14 58.33
C GLY A 8 -16.97 -23.87 56.91
N THR A 9 -17.09 -22.59 56.55
CA THR A 9 -17.33 -22.13 55.19
C THR A 9 -16.10 -22.45 54.35
N THR A 10 -16.20 -23.43 53.46
CA THR A 10 -15.14 -23.77 52.52
C THR A 10 -15.09 -22.71 51.44
N THR A 11 -14.14 -21.78 51.54
CA THR A 11 -13.86 -20.79 50.50
C THR A 11 -13.15 -21.49 49.34
N THR A 12 -13.90 -21.82 48.28
CA THR A 12 -13.33 -22.37 47.05
C THR A 12 -12.60 -21.28 46.29
N THR A 13 -11.27 -21.27 46.37
CA THR A 13 -10.41 -20.36 45.61
C THR A 13 -10.31 -20.84 44.17
N THR A 14 -11.15 -20.30 43.27
CA THR A 14 -11.09 -20.59 41.83
C THR A 14 -9.83 -19.96 41.23
N THR A 15 -8.74 -20.74 41.12
CA THR A 15 -7.52 -20.28 40.45
C THR A 15 -7.71 -20.37 38.93
N THR A 16 -8.16 -19.27 38.32
CA THR A 16 -8.27 -19.14 36.87
C THR A 16 -6.87 -19.06 36.26
N GLY A 17 -6.28 -20.22 35.97
CA GLY A 17 -5.03 -20.31 35.21
C GLY A 17 -5.30 -20.04 33.73
N THR A 18 -5.18 -18.79 33.29
CA THR A 18 -5.15 -18.42 31.87
C THR A 18 -3.85 -18.88 31.22
N GLY A 19 -3.78 -20.16 30.85
CA GLY A 19 -2.74 -20.67 29.97
C GLY A 19 -3.02 -20.26 28.53
N THR A 20 -2.56 -19.09 28.12
CA THR A 20 -2.61 -18.65 26.72
C THR A 20 -1.61 -19.46 25.88
N ARG A 21 -2.03 -20.64 25.40
CA ARG A 21 -1.33 -21.28 24.27
C ARG A 21 -1.58 -20.44 23.01
N ILE A 22 -0.70 -19.46 22.78
CA ILE A 22 -0.64 -18.68 21.54
C ILE A 22 -0.25 -19.64 20.41
N ARG A 23 -1.25 -20.24 19.76
CA ARG A 23 -1.05 -20.99 18.52
C ARG A 23 -0.78 -19.97 17.42
N ARG A 24 0.50 -19.61 17.23
CA ARG A 24 1.04 -18.67 16.21
C ARG A 24 0.77 -19.14 14.75
N ARG A 25 -0.49 -19.24 14.33
CA ARG A 25 -0.86 -19.75 12.99
C ARG A 25 -1.38 -18.69 12.01
N SER A 26 -1.21 -17.40 12.29
CA SER A 26 -1.61 -16.30 11.40
C SER A 26 -0.51 -15.43 10.76
N PRO A 27 0.82 -15.68 10.84
CA PRO A 27 1.80 -14.74 10.28
C PRO A 27 1.93 -14.82 8.75
N LEU A 28 1.59 -15.94 8.11
CA LEU A 28 1.90 -16.15 6.69
C LEU A 28 1.05 -15.26 5.76
N ILE A 29 -0.25 -15.13 6.02
CA ILE A 29 -1.15 -14.29 5.19
C ILE A 29 -0.80 -12.81 5.34
N LEU A 30 -0.56 -12.33 6.56
CA LEU A 30 -0.09 -10.96 6.78
C LEU A 30 1.28 -10.72 6.16
N GLY A 31 2.20 -11.69 6.22
CA GLY A 31 3.50 -11.62 5.57
C GLY A 31 3.40 -11.50 4.05
N LEU A 32 2.53 -12.31 3.42
CA LEU A 32 2.24 -12.22 1.99
C LEU A 32 1.63 -10.86 1.63
N ALA A 33 0.71 -10.35 2.46
CA ALA A 33 0.11 -9.03 2.29
C ALA A 33 1.17 -7.91 2.37
N ALA A 34 2.06 -7.97 3.37
CA ALA A 34 3.15 -7.01 3.52
C ALA A 34 4.09 -7.05 2.32
N PHE A 35 4.40 -8.23 1.80
CA PHE A 35 5.22 -8.39 0.59
C PHE A 35 4.54 -7.79 -0.65
N ALA A 36 3.24 -8.04 -0.84
CA ALA A 36 2.49 -7.44 -1.95
C ALA A 36 2.45 -5.90 -1.85
N VAL A 37 2.22 -5.36 -0.65
CA VAL A 37 2.27 -3.91 -0.39
C VAL A 37 3.65 -3.35 -0.69
N LEU A 38 4.74 -4.05 -0.31
CA LEU A 38 6.10 -3.64 -0.62
C LEU A 38 6.33 -3.53 -2.13
N ILE A 39 5.98 -4.56 -2.90
CA ILE A 39 6.14 -4.56 -4.37
C ILE A 39 5.37 -3.41 -4.99
N ALA A 40 4.09 -3.24 -4.61
CA ALA A 40 3.27 -2.14 -5.13
C ALA A 40 3.89 -0.78 -4.78
N THR A 41 4.36 -0.61 -3.54
CA THR A 41 5.02 0.61 -3.08
C THR A 41 6.29 0.90 -3.90
N LEU A 42 7.10 -0.12 -4.21
CA LEU A 42 8.29 0.04 -5.04
C LEU A 42 7.95 0.49 -6.46
N PHE A 43 6.87 -0.03 -7.05
CA PHE A 43 6.41 0.44 -8.37
C PHE A 43 6.01 1.92 -8.34
N PHE A 44 5.31 2.36 -7.29
CA PHE A 44 4.98 3.77 -7.10
C PHE A 44 6.23 4.64 -6.84
N TRP A 45 7.24 4.15 -6.13
CA TRP A 45 8.51 4.87 -5.95
C TRP A 45 9.28 5.00 -7.26
N LEU A 46 9.39 3.91 -8.04
CA LEU A 46 10.03 3.93 -9.35
C LEU A 46 9.31 4.85 -10.34
N SER A 47 7.97 4.86 -10.32
CA SER A 47 7.20 5.76 -11.16
C SER A 47 7.26 7.21 -10.68
N ALA A 48 7.35 7.44 -9.36
CA ALA A 48 7.54 8.77 -8.77
C ALA A 48 8.89 9.36 -9.15
N PHE A 49 9.97 8.59 -9.02
CA PHE A 49 11.33 8.95 -9.42
C PHE A 49 11.67 8.49 -10.84
N SER A 50 10.68 8.54 -11.73
CA SER A 50 10.88 8.44 -13.17
C SER A 50 11.80 9.57 -13.68
N VAL A 51 11.94 9.69 -15.00
CA VAL A 51 12.60 10.84 -15.64
C VAL A 51 12.31 12.16 -14.90
N PRO A 52 13.35 12.95 -14.57
CA PRO A 52 14.72 12.90 -15.09
C PRO A 52 15.71 12.07 -14.27
N PHE A 53 15.29 11.41 -13.19
CA PHE A 53 16.23 10.67 -12.33
C PHE A 53 16.63 9.31 -12.92
N ILE A 54 15.69 8.64 -13.59
CA ILE A 54 15.90 7.33 -14.22
C ILE A 54 15.44 7.42 -15.67
N ASP A 55 16.40 7.41 -16.61
CA ASP A 55 16.12 7.58 -18.05
C ASP A 55 15.30 6.44 -18.68
N SER A 56 15.43 5.22 -18.16
CA SER A 56 14.68 4.07 -18.65
C SER A 56 13.22 4.04 -18.18
N ILE A 57 12.85 4.86 -17.20
CA ILE A 57 11.51 4.87 -16.59
C ILE A 57 10.84 6.19 -16.90
N HIS A 58 10.04 6.21 -17.96
CA HIS A 58 9.25 7.37 -18.42
C HIS A 58 7.79 6.99 -18.62
N TYR A 59 6.89 7.98 -18.60
CA TYR A 59 5.47 7.78 -18.85
C TYR A 59 5.13 7.81 -20.33
N VAL A 60 5.71 8.77 -21.05
CA VAL A 60 5.49 8.98 -22.49
C VAL A 60 6.83 9.35 -23.11
N HIS A 61 7.09 8.84 -24.31
CA HIS A 61 8.19 9.31 -25.15
C HIS A 61 7.69 9.61 -26.56
N THR A 62 8.33 10.58 -27.21
CA THR A 62 8.08 10.93 -28.62
C THR A 62 9.27 10.51 -29.47
N ARG A 63 9.01 9.87 -30.62
CA ARG A 63 10.07 9.34 -31.49
C ARG A 63 10.86 10.44 -32.20
N GLU A 64 10.16 11.47 -32.67
CA GLU A 64 10.73 12.49 -33.56
C GLU A 64 11.80 13.37 -32.89
N ASN A 65 11.60 13.67 -31.61
CA ASN A 65 12.48 14.53 -30.82
C ASN A 65 13.20 13.77 -29.68
N ASP A 66 12.99 12.45 -29.57
CA ASP A 66 13.48 11.58 -28.50
C ASP A 66 13.28 12.20 -27.09
N VAL A 67 12.10 12.81 -26.86
CA VAL A 67 11.80 13.46 -25.57
C VAL A 67 11.04 12.48 -24.71
N LYS A 68 11.59 12.20 -23.52
CA LYS A 68 10.98 11.36 -22.50
C LYS A 68 10.42 12.23 -21.39
N PHE A 69 9.18 11.96 -20.98
CA PHE A 69 8.48 12.70 -19.94
C PHE A 69 8.29 11.82 -18.70
N GLY A 70 8.69 12.34 -17.53
CA GLY A 70 8.48 11.69 -16.23
C GLY A 70 7.62 12.52 -15.27
N ASN A 71 7.69 12.26 -13.97
CA ASN A 71 6.87 13.00 -13.00
C ASN A 71 7.42 14.38 -12.64
N PHE A 72 8.75 14.53 -12.61
CA PHE A 72 9.42 15.74 -12.11
C PHE A 72 10.25 16.46 -13.18
N GLY A 73 10.07 16.10 -14.44
CA GLY A 73 10.81 16.69 -15.54
C GLY A 73 10.87 15.78 -16.75
N TRP A 74 11.57 16.26 -17.77
CA TRP A 74 11.73 15.56 -19.03
C TRP A 74 13.21 15.51 -19.41
N CYS A 75 13.56 14.56 -20.25
CA CYS A 75 14.85 14.55 -20.92
C CYS A 75 14.63 14.61 -22.42
N ALA A 76 15.39 15.46 -23.11
CA ALA A 76 15.46 15.46 -24.56
C ALA A 76 16.72 14.72 -25.00
N GLY A 77 16.56 13.80 -25.95
CA GLY A 77 17.68 13.16 -26.65
C GLY A 77 18.52 14.18 -27.41
N ALA A 78 19.68 13.74 -27.90
CA ALA A 78 20.59 14.62 -28.64
C ALA A 78 19.87 15.18 -29.89
N PRO A 79 19.96 16.50 -30.16
CA PRO A 79 19.36 17.07 -31.36
C PRO A 79 19.97 16.41 -32.60
N LEU A 80 19.12 16.02 -33.56
CA LEU A 80 19.50 15.43 -34.87
C LEU A 80 20.57 16.23 -35.64
N ASN A 81 20.83 17.48 -35.22
CA ASN A 81 21.77 18.40 -35.83
C ASN A 81 23.25 18.13 -35.46
N GLY A 82 23.55 17.06 -34.70
CA GLY A 82 24.91 16.53 -34.53
C GLY A 82 25.94 17.42 -33.80
N LEU A 83 25.54 18.61 -33.34
CA LEU A 83 26.44 19.62 -32.76
C LEU A 83 26.64 19.50 -31.24
N VAL A 84 25.78 18.75 -30.54
CA VAL A 84 25.93 18.49 -29.10
C VAL A 84 25.60 17.03 -28.82
N ALA A 85 26.63 16.23 -28.52
CA ALA A 85 26.45 14.86 -28.07
C ALA A 85 26.04 14.89 -26.59
N GLY A 86 24.75 14.73 -26.31
CA GLY A 86 24.28 14.61 -24.93
C GLY A 86 22.76 14.62 -24.80
N GLN A 87 22.27 13.79 -23.89
CA GLN A 87 20.90 13.86 -23.42
C GLN A 87 20.78 15.01 -22.41
N ALA A 88 19.89 15.97 -22.68
CA ALA A 88 19.65 17.09 -21.78
C ALA A 88 18.43 16.79 -20.90
N CYS A 89 18.66 16.58 -19.61
CA CYS A 89 17.61 16.34 -18.63
C CYS A 89 17.26 17.61 -17.87
N HIS A 90 16.01 18.03 -17.99
CA HIS A 90 15.48 19.22 -17.33
C HIS A 90 14.61 18.81 -16.16
N GLN A 91 15.09 19.08 -14.94
CA GLN A 91 14.30 19.00 -13.72
C GLN A 91 13.37 20.20 -13.69
N HIS A 92 12.09 19.96 -13.96
CA HIS A 92 11.11 21.02 -13.90
C HIS A 92 9.81 20.48 -13.32
N VAL A 93 9.50 21.04 -12.16
CA VAL A 93 8.30 20.70 -11.42
C VAL A 93 7.14 21.47 -12.05
N GLY A 94 6.27 20.75 -12.76
CA GLY A 94 5.08 21.33 -13.37
C GLY A 94 5.21 21.57 -14.84
N TYR A 95 4.68 20.62 -15.60
CA TYR A 95 4.51 20.79 -17.02
C TYR A 95 3.53 21.92 -17.29
N ASN A 96 4.03 22.96 -17.95
CA ASN A 96 3.18 23.95 -18.56
C ASN A 96 2.84 23.45 -19.97
N PHE A 97 1.83 22.58 -20.09
CA PHE A 97 1.33 22.10 -21.38
C PHE A 97 0.53 23.19 -22.14
N ARG A 98 0.91 24.47 -22.01
CA ARG A 98 0.22 25.59 -22.67
C ARG A 98 0.18 25.39 -24.19
N PRO A 99 -0.87 25.90 -24.85
CA PRO A 99 -2.06 26.56 -24.30
C PRO A 99 -3.21 25.64 -23.81
N TRP A 100 -3.04 24.32 -23.75
CA TRP A 100 -4.19 23.40 -23.86
C TRP A 100 -4.69 22.74 -22.55
N ILE A 101 -4.11 23.03 -21.39
CA ILE A 101 -4.76 22.78 -20.09
C ILE A 101 -5.35 24.12 -19.62
N PRO A 102 -6.67 24.34 -19.78
CA PRO A 102 -7.29 25.59 -19.35
C PRO A 102 -7.08 25.79 -17.84
N GLY A 103 -6.48 26.92 -17.49
CA GLY A 103 -6.27 27.32 -16.09
C GLY A 103 -4.83 27.59 -15.69
N GLY A 104 -3.81 27.24 -16.50
CA GLY A 104 -2.40 27.57 -16.20
C GLY A 104 -1.87 27.02 -14.87
N LYS A 105 -2.61 26.09 -14.25
CA LYS A 105 -2.23 25.43 -13.00
C LYS A 105 -1.37 24.24 -13.37
N SER A 106 -0.16 24.19 -12.82
CA SER A 106 0.78 23.12 -13.15
C SER A 106 0.22 21.76 -12.76
N ALA A 107 0.45 20.75 -13.60
CA ALA A 107 0.12 19.36 -13.29
C ALA A 107 0.92 18.82 -12.08
N THR A 108 1.83 19.61 -11.50
CA THR A 108 2.68 19.28 -10.36
C THR A 108 1.92 18.68 -9.19
N GLY A 109 0.83 19.32 -8.77
CA GLY A 109 0.09 18.91 -7.59
C GLY A 109 -0.54 17.52 -7.75
N ALA A 110 -0.81 17.11 -8.97
CA ALA A 110 -1.33 15.79 -9.26
C ALA A 110 -0.21 14.72 -9.30
N LEU A 111 1.00 15.08 -9.73
CA LEU A 111 2.13 14.16 -9.81
C LEU A 111 2.79 13.93 -8.44
N ILE A 112 2.71 14.91 -7.53
CA ILE A 112 3.20 14.74 -6.15
C ILE A 112 2.40 13.68 -5.38
N LEU A 113 1.13 13.47 -5.75
CA LEU A 113 0.28 12.42 -5.14
C LEU A 113 0.83 11.01 -5.39
N VAL A 114 1.53 10.78 -6.52
CA VAL A 114 2.20 9.51 -6.80
C VAL A 114 3.31 9.26 -5.77
N ALA A 115 4.13 10.27 -5.47
CA ALA A 115 5.18 10.19 -4.45
C ALA A 115 4.60 10.06 -3.04
N LEU A 116 3.52 10.78 -2.73
CA LEU A 116 2.81 10.65 -1.46
C LEU A 116 2.23 9.25 -1.28
N THR A 117 1.66 8.66 -2.34
CA THR A 117 1.18 7.27 -2.32
C THR A 117 2.30 6.32 -1.97
N ALA A 118 3.49 6.49 -2.56
CA ALA A 118 4.66 5.67 -2.22
C ALA A 118 5.09 5.86 -0.75
N GLY A 119 5.11 7.09 -0.25
CA GLY A 119 5.43 7.40 1.14
C GLY A 119 4.46 6.75 2.13
N PHE A 120 3.15 6.91 1.92
CA PHE A 120 2.13 6.25 2.75
C PHE A 120 2.14 4.73 2.58
N GLY A 121 2.48 4.21 1.40
CA GLY A 121 2.68 2.78 1.16
C GLY A 121 3.83 2.20 1.98
N SER A 122 4.94 2.92 2.10
CA SER A 122 6.05 2.54 2.98
C SER A 122 5.62 2.50 4.45
N LEU A 123 4.81 3.47 4.91
CA LEU A 123 4.24 3.46 6.25
C LEU A 123 3.26 2.30 6.47
N ALA A 124 2.42 2.00 5.48
CA ALA A 124 1.50 0.86 5.53
C ALA A 124 2.26 -0.47 5.61
N PHE A 125 3.35 -0.63 4.84
CA PHE A 125 4.24 -1.78 4.93
C PHE A 125 4.87 -1.95 6.32
N LEU A 126 5.46 -0.88 6.86
CA LEU A 126 6.04 -0.91 8.21
C LEU A 126 4.99 -1.21 9.28
N SER A 127 3.78 -0.65 9.13
CA SER A 127 2.64 -0.93 10.00
C SER A 127 2.20 -2.40 9.93
N LEU A 128 2.20 -3.01 8.74
CA LEU A 128 1.90 -4.44 8.57
C LEU A 128 2.99 -5.32 9.20
N LEU A 129 4.27 -4.98 9.03
CA LEU A 129 5.37 -5.68 9.72
C LEU A 129 5.21 -5.61 11.24
N HIS A 130 4.90 -4.42 11.77
CA HIS A 130 4.63 -4.25 13.18
C HIS A 130 3.39 -5.06 13.62
N SER A 131 2.35 -5.13 12.80
CA SER A 131 1.15 -5.93 13.06
C SER A 131 1.39 -7.44 13.10
N ILE A 132 2.45 -7.94 12.46
CA ILE A 132 2.85 -9.35 12.56
C ILE A 132 3.39 -9.65 13.96
N ILE A 133 4.08 -8.69 14.58
CA ILE A 133 4.69 -8.83 15.91
C ILE A 133 3.66 -8.51 17.01
N ASN A 134 2.92 -7.40 16.85
CA ASN A 134 1.96 -6.91 17.83
C ASN A 134 0.55 -6.82 17.22
N ILE A 135 -0.30 -7.74 17.66
CA ILE A 135 -1.65 -7.92 17.15
C ILE A 135 -2.56 -6.71 17.39
N ALA A 136 -2.34 -5.95 18.47
CA ALA A 136 -3.13 -4.77 18.79
C ALA A 136 -3.06 -3.68 17.70
N SER A 137 -1.97 -3.66 16.93
CA SER A 137 -1.77 -2.69 15.85
C SER A 137 -2.47 -3.06 14.53
N GLY A 138 -3.18 -4.19 14.47
CA GLY A 138 -3.81 -4.68 13.24
C GLY A 138 -4.89 -3.76 12.65
N ALA A 139 -5.56 -2.95 13.47
CA ALA A 139 -6.52 -1.96 12.97
C ALA A 139 -5.83 -0.79 12.26
N ALA A 140 -4.68 -0.34 12.79
CA ALA A 140 -3.90 0.76 12.21
C ALA A 140 -3.29 0.35 10.86
N SER A 141 -2.77 -0.87 10.76
CA SER A 141 -2.20 -1.40 9.52
C SER A 141 -3.26 -1.57 8.42
N PHE A 142 -4.45 -2.06 8.78
CA PHE A 142 -5.59 -2.11 7.87
C PHE A 142 -6.01 -0.70 7.40
N GLY A 143 -6.17 0.25 8.33
CA GLY A 143 -6.53 1.64 8.02
C GLY A 143 -5.52 2.32 7.08
N LEU A 144 -4.22 2.19 7.36
CA LEU A 144 -3.15 2.72 6.52
C LEU A 144 -3.14 2.07 5.13
N THR A 145 -3.38 0.76 5.04
CA THR A 145 -3.45 0.06 3.74
C THR A 145 -4.62 0.56 2.90
N LEU A 146 -5.80 0.74 3.51
CA LEU A 146 -6.97 1.30 2.83
C LEU A 146 -6.73 2.74 2.37
N PHE A 147 -6.17 3.58 3.25
CA PHE A 147 -5.84 4.96 2.93
C PHE A 147 -4.83 5.06 1.78
N THR A 148 -3.78 4.23 1.81
CA THR A 148 -2.81 4.13 0.73
C THR A 148 -3.45 3.68 -0.57
N THR A 149 -4.37 2.72 -0.53
CA THR A 149 -5.05 2.23 -1.74
C THR A 149 -5.98 3.29 -2.35
N LEU A 150 -6.62 4.10 -1.51
CA LEU A 150 -7.38 5.27 -1.95
C LEU A 150 -6.46 6.27 -2.67
N LEU A 151 -5.33 6.61 -2.06
CA LEU A 151 -4.32 7.48 -2.68
C LEU A 151 -3.77 6.91 -3.99
N ALA A 152 -3.51 5.61 -4.05
CA ALA A 152 -3.07 4.92 -5.26
C ALA A 152 -4.10 5.01 -6.37
N THR A 153 -5.39 4.86 -6.03
CA THR A 153 -6.50 4.99 -6.99
C THR A 153 -6.61 6.40 -7.54
N ILE A 154 -6.57 7.42 -6.67
CA ILE A 154 -6.59 8.83 -7.08
C ILE A 154 -5.37 9.14 -7.97
N SER A 155 -4.19 8.69 -7.56
CA SER A 155 -2.94 8.88 -8.31
C SER A 155 -3.00 8.22 -9.69
N PHE A 156 -3.51 6.99 -9.79
CA PHE A 156 -3.69 6.29 -11.06
C PHE A 156 -4.61 7.06 -12.02
N PHE A 157 -5.76 7.55 -11.54
CA PHE A 157 -6.66 8.35 -12.37
C PHE A 157 -6.02 9.65 -12.83
N LEU A 158 -5.31 10.35 -11.95
CA LEU A 158 -4.62 11.58 -12.30
C LEU A 158 -3.52 11.35 -13.34
N VAL A 159 -2.68 10.34 -13.15
CA VAL A 159 -1.64 9.94 -14.13
C VAL A 159 -2.29 9.59 -15.48
N THR A 160 -3.38 8.83 -15.48
CA THR A 160 -4.10 8.43 -16.70
C THR A 160 -4.69 9.63 -17.42
N ILE A 161 -5.29 10.59 -16.71
CA ILE A 161 -5.85 11.80 -17.32
C ILE A 161 -4.71 12.67 -17.89
N ILE A 162 -3.66 12.92 -17.12
CA ILE A 162 -2.57 13.82 -17.52
C ILE A 162 -1.78 13.22 -18.70
N PHE A 163 -1.29 12.00 -18.57
CA PHE A 163 -0.47 11.39 -19.61
C PHE A 163 -1.29 10.82 -20.75
N GLY A 164 -2.56 10.44 -20.53
CA GLY A 164 -3.48 10.06 -21.61
C GLY A 164 -3.85 11.26 -22.50
N THR A 165 -4.11 12.43 -21.91
CA THR A 165 -4.31 13.66 -22.68
C THR A 165 -3.04 14.09 -23.42
N ALA A 166 -1.87 13.98 -22.79
CA ALA A 166 -0.59 14.26 -23.44
C ALA A 166 -0.32 13.32 -24.61
N HIS A 167 -0.52 12.01 -24.44
CA HIS A 167 -0.32 11.01 -25.49
C HIS A 167 -1.22 11.26 -26.70
N ARG A 168 -2.52 11.50 -26.47
CA ARG A 168 -3.46 11.82 -27.56
C ARG A 168 -3.02 13.07 -28.32
N ARG A 169 -2.54 14.09 -27.61
CA ARG A 169 -2.09 15.34 -28.22
C ARG A 169 -0.83 15.15 -29.06
N PHE A 170 0.21 14.52 -28.52
CA PHE A 170 1.43 14.28 -29.27
C PHE A 170 1.18 13.45 -30.54
N ASN A 171 0.23 12.52 -30.49
CA ASN A 171 -0.17 11.79 -31.68
C ASN A 171 -0.89 12.68 -32.71
N ASN A 172 -1.72 13.64 -32.27
CA ASN A 172 -2.34 14.63 -33.16
C ASN A 172 -1.31 15.58 -33.80
N ASP A 173 -0.21 15.86 -33.10
CA ASP A 173 0.90 16.70 -33.57
C ASP A 173 1.93 15.89 -34.42
N ASN A 174 1.60 14.65 -34.80
CA ASN A 174 2.47 13.72 -35.55
C ASN A 174 3.83 13.42 -34.89
N LEU A 175 3.90 13.45 -33.55
CA LEU A 175 5.14 13.19 -32.80
C LEU A 175 5.35 11.70 -32.44
N ASP A 176 4.46 10.82 -32.92
CA ASP A 176 4.45 9.36 -32.67
C ASP A 176 4.73 9.01 -31.20
N ALA A 177 3.77 9.32 -30.34
CA ALA A 177 3.91 9.11 -28.90
C ALA A 177 3.64 7.67 -28.49
N HIS A 178 4.45 7.19 -27.56
CA HIS A 178 4.33 5.86 -26.99
C HIS A 178 4.41 5.90 -25.46
N TYR A 179 3.58 5.08 -24.81
CA TYR A 179 3.67 4.88 -23.36
C TYR A 179 4.98 4.20 -22.97
N GLY A 180 5.58 4.66 -21.87
CA GLY A 180 6.79 4.09 -21.30
C GLY A 180 6.51 3.20 -20.09
N ALA A 181 7.59 2.70 -19.48
CA ALA A 181 7.53 1.77 -18.36
C ALA A 181 6.86 2.35 -17.11
N ALA A 182 7.02 3.65 -16.83
CA ALA A 182 6.46 4.27 -15.63
C ALA A 182 4.92 4.17 -15.59
N PHE A 183 4.28 4.30 -16.75
CA PHE A 183 2.83 4.19 -16.88
C PHE A 183 2.34 2.77 -16.53
N VAL A 184 3.06 1.76 -17.02
CA VAL A 184 2.77 0.35 -16.73
C VAL A 184 3.01 0.03 -15.25
N LEU A 185 4.07 0.56 -14.64
CA LEU A 185 4.36 0.38 -13.22
C LEU A 185 3.24 0.92 -12.32
N VAL A 186 2.70 2.10 -12.64
CA VAL A 186 1.55 2.67 -11.88
C VAL A 186 0.32 1.78 -12.01
N ILE A 187 0.00 1.28 -13.22
CA ILE A 187 -1.12 0.36 -13.43
C ILE A 187 -0.95 -0.90 -12.60
N LEU A 188 0.20 -1.56 -12.70
CA LEU A 188 0.47 -2.80 -11.98
C LEU A 188 0.47 -2.58 -10.46
N GLY A 189 1.08 -1.51 -9.97
CA GLY A 189 1.07 -1.16 -8.55
C GLY A 189 -0.33 -0.92 -8.02
N TRP A 190 -1.15 -0.18 -8.77
CA TRP A 190 -2.56 0.07 -8.44
C TRP A 190 -3.38 -1.24 -8.40
N LEU A 191 -3.23 -2.11 -9.41
CA LEU A 191 -3.90 -3.41 -9.46
C LEU A 191 -3.48 -4.30 -8.27
N ILE A 192 -2.20 -4.32 -7.90
CA ILE A 192 -1.72 -5.09 -6.74
C ILE A 192 -2.35 -4.57 -5.45
N TYR A 193 -2.43 -3.26 -5.24
CA TYR A 193 -3.10 -2.70 -4.06
C TYR A 193 -4.57 -3.14 -3.99
N LEU A 194 -5.29 -3.04 -5.10
CA LEU A 194 -6.73 -3.27 -5.16
C LEU A 194 -7.11 -4.76 -5.07
N PHE A 195 -6.44 -5.61 -5.85
CA PHE A 195 -6.81 -7.03 -5.99
C PHE A 195 -6.04 -7.97 -5.08
N VAL A 196 -4.85 -7.59 -4.60
CA VAL A 196 -4.00 -8.47 -3.81
C VAL A 196 -3.88 -7.98 -2.37
N ALA A 197 -3.44 -6.73 -2.16
CA ALA A 197 -3.18 -6.23 -0.81
C ALA A 197 -4.46 -6.14 0.03
N ILE A 198 -5.52 -5.49 -0.47
CA ILE A 198 -6.76 -5.32 0.30
C ILE A 198 -7.36 -6.67 0.73
N PRO A 199 -7.60 -7.65 -0.18
CA PRO A 199 -8.20 -8.92 0.23
C PRO A 199 -7.32 -9.68 1.23
N LEU A 200 -6.00 -9.69 1.05
CA LEU A 200 -5.09 -10.38 1.96
C LEU A 200 -5.04 -9.73 3.35
N VAL A 201 -4.96 -8.41 3.43
CA VAL A 201 -5.00 -7.71 4.72
C VAL A 201 -6.35 -7.92 5.40
N PHE A 202 -7.45 -7.84 4.65
CA PHE A 202 -8.79 -8.09 5.18
C PHE A 202 -8.95 -9.51 5.71
N LEU A 203 -8.57 -10.53 4.93
CA LEU A 203 -8.60 -11.94 5.34
C LEU A 203 -7.69 -12.19 6.54
N GLY A 204 -6.48 -11.63 6.52
CA GLY A 204 -5.51 -11.70 7.61
C GLY A 204 -6.09 -11.14 8.90
N TRP A 205 -6.66 -9.95 8.83
CA TRP A 205 -7.27 -9.25 9.97
C TRP A 205 -8.51 -9.98 10.52
N PHE A 206 -9.43 -10.44 9.66
CA PHE A 206 -10.61 -11.20 10.09
C PHE A 206 -10.25 -12.53 10.73
N LYS A 207 -9.29 -13.27 10.14
CA LYS A 207 -8.80 -14.53 10.70
C LYS A 207 -8.16 -14.31 12.07
N GLN A 208 -7.42 -13.22 12.23
CA GLN A 208 -6.80 -12.84 13.50
C GLN A 208 -7.86 -12.52 14.57
N ARG A 209 -8.90 -11.75 14.25
CA ARG A 209 -9.99 -11.44 15.20
C ARG A 209 -10.71 -12.69 15.68
N ARG A 210 -11.01 -13.64 14.79
CA ARG A 210 -11.68 -14.90 15.14
C ARG A 210 -10.87 -15.78 16.09
N GLN A 211 -9.55 -15.64 16.13
CA GLN A 211 -8.69 -16.41 17.04
C GLN A 211 -8.61 -15.82 18.46
N HIS A 212 -8.91 -14.54 18.63
CA HIS A 212 -9.01 -13.92 19.96
C HIS A 212 -10.34 -14.24 20.65
N THR A 213 -11.37 -14.56 19.88
CA THR A 213 -12.60 -15.12 20.39
C THR A 213 -12.35 -16.59 20.75
N THR A 214 -12.13 -16.84 22.05
CA THR A 214 -12.39 -18.10 22.76
C THR A 214 -11.24 -19.09 23.00
N THR A 215 -10.80 -19.17 24.26
CA THR A 215 -10.79 -20.43 25.05
C THR A 215 -10.70 -20.08 26.53
N ALA A 216 -11.85 -20.03 27.22
CA ALA A 216 -11.89 -19.96 28.68
C ALA A 216 -11.97 -21.41 29.20
N HIS A 217 -10.91 -21.89 29.84
CA HIS A 217 -10.96 -23.15 30.58
C HIS A 217 -11.61 -22.87 31.94
N ILE A 218 -12.87 -23.24 32.09
CA ILE A 218 -13.52 -23.28 33.40
C ILE A 218 -13.16 -24.64 33.99
N ARG A 219 -12.21 -24.65 34.94
CA ARG A 219 -11.88 -25.85 35.72
C ARG A 219 -12.91 -25.95 36.84
N GLY A 220 -13.87 -26.87 36.70
CA GLY A 220 -14.75 -27.26 37.81
C GLY A 220 -14.01 -28.17 38.79
N ASP A 221 -14.34 -28.08 40.08
CA ASP A 221 -13.75 -28.89 41.17
C ASP A 221 -14.16 -30.37 41.14
N THR A 222 -14.94 -30.78 40.14
CA THR A 222 -15.22 -32.18 39.85
C THR A 222 -14.53 -32.51 38.53
N ASN A 223 -14.05 -33.75 38.37
CA ASN A 223 -13.23 -34.24 37.24
C ASN A 223 -13.86 -34.13 35.82
N HIS A 224 -14.82 -33.23 35.61
CA HIS A 224 -15.38 -32.86 34.31
C HIS A 224 -14.84 -31.52 33.80
N THR A 225 -13.99 -31.62 32.79
CA THR A 225 -13.60 -30.50 31.92
C THR A 225 -14.72 -30.23 30.91
N THR A 226 -15.55 -29.22 31.17
CA THR A 226 -16.48 -28.68 30.16
C THR A 226 -15.82 -27.57 29.37
N ASN A 227 -15.65 -27.79 28.06
CA ASN A 227 -15.20 -26.75 27.13
C ASN A 227 -16.38 -25.82 26.82
N VAL A 228 -16.41 -24.63 27.41
CA VAL A 228 -17.45 -23.63 27.13
C VAL A 228 -16.93 -22.63 26.12
N THR A 229 -17.66 -22.49 25.01
CA THR A 229 -17.34 -21.52 23.97
C THR A 229 -18.05 -20.20 24.28
N ILE A 230 -17.35 -19.20 24.82
CA ILE A 230 -17.93 -17.87 25.08
C ILE A 230 -17.77 -17.02 23.82
N ARG A 231 -18.90 -16.61 23.23
CA ARG A 231 -18.99 -15.52 22.26
C ARG A 231 -19.20 -14.21 23.04
N ALA A 232 -18.31 -13.24 22.83
CA ALA A 232 -18.55 -11.85 23.21
C ALA A 232 -19.36 -11.16 22.10
#